data_AF-A0A2D5AYI7-F1
#
_entry.id   AF-A0A2D5AYI7-F1
#
_cell.length_a   1.000
_cell.length_b   1.000
_cell.length_c   1.000
_cell.angle_alpha   90.00
_cell.angle_beta   90.00
_cell.angle_gamma   90.00
#
_symmetry.space_group_name_H-M   'P 1'
#
loop_
_entity.id
_entity.type
_entity.pdbx_description
1 polymer ?
#
loop_
_entity_poly.entity_id
_entity_poly.type
_entity_poly.pdbx_seq_one_letter_code
_entity_poly.pdbx_strand_id
1 'polypeptide(L)'
;MQFNRSLIPGLALVALFPLCLTSAQGLGFATVGPTSAEHGYPEWYEDTHGVRLDFCLETTGFCLLEGPSQVVNPGAPFPANFGGDFTPEAFYNLAEASMTSNGGGQAILILALEASFDPEVVADGNQVVFSRFRVRVDNLIEGETYVVTTPLGVHSFVAQNSGIRGVDFTDDAGRLAGVFDGALGSEFVGPFLMWDSDLPITDVNGREYVGNPLISHTITGSPYGTNIFRIQGRSVGGPGINMIETNLFTVSGLLSGDPTEPPPPPPPPPPPAPGINLGISPGVAGQTNTLTSAGGTDGSLTAFLFGFRNGTRMIGSNLCPTGITIGMQDPRLLGLATSSGGSASASFFVPGGLMGANVNIQSVDIGSCESSNLLNHTF
;
A
#
# COMPACT_ATOMS: atom_id res chain seq x y z
N MET A 1 -23.39 5.16 -80.04
CA MET A 1 -23.36 3.79 -79.48
C MET A 1 -22.04 3.60 -78.75
N GLN A 2 -22.14 3.43 -77.43
CA GLN A 2 -21.31 2.61 -76.53
C GLN A 2 -19.80 2.94 -76.38
N PHE A 3 -19.36 3.49 -75.23
CA PHE A 3 -19.00 2.82 -73.95
C PHE A 3 -17.78 1.89 -74.12
N ASN A 4 -16.70 1.87 -73.34
CA ASN A 4 -16.31 2.50 -72.07
C ASN A 4 -14.80 2.19 -71.91
N ARG A 5 -13.96 3.13 -71.48
CA ARG A 5 -12.58 2.83 -71.05
C ARG A 5 -12.65 2.35 -69.59
N SER A 6 -12.42 1.06 -69.34
CA SER A 6 -12.29 0.55 -67.96
C SER A 6 -10.97 1.00 -67.33
N LEU A 7 -11.06 2.02 -66.48
CA LEU A 7 -10.13 2.26 -65.38
C LEU A 7 -10.39 1.18 -64.33
N ILE A 8 -9.36 0.41 -63.97
CA ILE A 8 -9.38 -0.47 -62.81
C ILE A 8 -9.01 0.41 -61.60
N PRO A 9 -9.93 0.65 -60.63
CA PRO A 9 -9.53 1.30 -59.39
C PRO A 9 -8.80 0.26 -58.53
N GLY A 10 -7.57 0.56 -58.14
CA GLY A 10 -6.86 -0.20 -57.11
C GLY A 10 -7.64 -0.09 -55.80
N LEU A 11 -8.19 -1.21 -55.36
CA LEU A 11 -8.84 -1.34 -54.07
C LEU A 11 -7.75 -1.19 -52.99
N ALA A 12 -7.62 0.01 -52.42
CA ALA A 12 -6.86 0.19 -51.19
C ALA A 12 -7.62 -0.53 -50.07
N LEU A 13 -7.11 -1.68 -49.66
CA LEU A 13 -7.60 -2.41 -48.49
C LEU A 13 -7.22 -1.59 -47.26
N VAL A 14 -8.10 -0.67 -46.86
CA VAL A 14 -8.04 -0.03 -45.54
C VAL A 14 -8.38 -1.12 -44.54
N ALA A 15 -7.35 -1.72 -43.94
CA ALA A 15 -7.53 -2.53 -42.75
C ALA A 15 -8.03 -1.60 -41.64
N LEU A 16 -9.36 -1.57 -41.45
CA LEU A 16 -9.94 -1.11 -40.20
C LEU A 16 -9.48 -2.09 -39.12
N PHE A 17 -8.34 -1.79 -38.49
CA PHE A 17 -8.09 -2.30 -37.16
C PHE A 17 -9.22 -1.76 -36.29
N PRO A 18 -10.04 -2.61 -35.66
CA PRO A 18 -10.89 -2.14 -34.59
C PRO A 18 -9.92 -1.59 -33.54
N LEU A 19 -9.91 -0.26 -33.34
CA LEU A 19 -9.47 0.29 -32.06
C LEU A 19 -10.42 -0.32 -31.04
N CYS A 20 -9.99 -1.42 -30.44
CA CYS A 20 -10.53 -1.85 -29.17
C CYS A 20 -10.09 -0.77 -28.19
N LEU A 21 -10.89 0.30 -28.11
CA LEU A 21 -10.94 1.15 -26.93
C LEU A 21 -11.46 0.24 -25.83
N THR A 22 -10.57 -0.55 -25.23
CA THR A 22 -10.78 -1.00 -23.86
C THR A 22 -10.83 0.29 -23.06
N SER A 23 -12.04 0.75 -22.76
CA SER A 23 -12.24 1.78 -21.77
C SER A 23 -11.49 1.36 -20.51
N ALA A 24 -10.55 2.18 -20.04
CA ALA A 24 -9.89 2.03 -18.74
C ALA A 24 -10.86 2.30 -17.58
N GLN A 25 -12.08 1.76 -17.67
CA GLN A 25 -13.07 1.79 -16.61
C GLN A 25 -12.65 0.71 -15.61
N GLY A 26 -12.00 1.12 -14.52
CA GLY A 26 -11.69 0.23 -13.40
C GLY A 26 -10.25 0.26 -12.88
N LEU A 27 -9.43 1.23 -13.26
CA LEU A 27 -8.12 1.46 -12.64
C LEU A 27 -8.20 2.78 -11.87
N GLY A 28 -8.27 2.71 -10.54
CA GLY A 28 -8.29 3.90 -9.70
C GLY A 28 -9.00 3.73 -8.37
N PHE A 29 -9.51 4.83 -7.82
CA PHE A 29 -10.32 4.80 -6.59
C PHE A 29 -11.74 4.29 -6.89
N ALA A 30 -12.28 3.47 -6.00
CA ALA A 30 -13.55 2.78 -6.19
C ALA A 30 -14.69 3.40 -5.39
N THR A 31 -14.47 3.66 -4.10
CA THR A 31 -15.54 4.11 -3.21
C THR A 31 -15.00 4.91 -2.02
N VAL A 32 -15.87 5.74 -1.46
CA VAL A 32 -15.60 6.64 -0.33
C VAL A 32 -16.44 6.19 0.87
N GLY A 33 -15.82 6.21 2.05
CA GLY A 33 -16.46 5.85 3.31
C GLY A 33 -17.45 6.90 3.81
N PRO A 34 -18.12 6.62 4.94
CA PRO A 34 -18.98 7.60 5.59
C PRO A 34 -18.19 8.83 6.03
N THR A 35 -18.83 9.99 6.05
CA THR A 35 -18.24 11.22 6.61
C THR A 35 -18.23 11.15 8.13
N SER A 36 -17.08 11.41 8.73
CA SER A 36 -16.92 11.49 10.19
C SER A 36 -17.71 12.65 10.78
N ALA A 37 -18.45 12.39 11.85
CA ALA A 37 -19.10 13.44 12.63
C ALA A 37 -18.08 14.30 13.43
N GLU A 38 -16.85 13.83 13.59
CA GLU A 38 -15.83 14.55 14.36
C GLU A 38 -15.13 15.63 13.53
N HIS A 39 -14.64 15.28 12.34
CA HIS A 39 -13.84 16.18 11.51
C HIS A 39 -14.49 16.57 10.17
N GLY A 40 -15.62 15.96 9.80
CA GLY A 40 -16.34 16.29 8.58
C GLY A 40 -15.66 15.83 7.28
N TYR A 41 -14.65 14.95 7.36
CA TYR A 41 -14.05 14.27 6.21
C TYR A 41 -14.48 12.80 6.17
N PRO A 42 -14.44 12.12 5.02
CA PRO A 42 -14.61 10.67 4.95
C PRO A 42 -13.69 9.93 5.92
N GLU A 43 -14.18 8.84 6.51
CA GLU A 43 -13.34 7.98 7.36
C GLU A 43 -12.26 7.28 6.52
N TRP A 44 -12.58 6.90 5.28
CA TRP A 44 -11.69 6.15 4.42
C TRP A 44 -11.99 6.33 2.92
N TYR A 45 -11.03 5.97 2.07
CA TYR A 45 -11.21 5.71 0.64
C TYR A 45 -10.70 4.33 0.28
N GLU A 46 -11.38 3.66 -0.65
CA GLU A 46 -11.01 2.33 -1.14
C GLU A 46 -10.71 2.38 -2.63
N ASP A 47 -9.64 1.71 -3.06
CA ASP A 47 -9.29 1.57 -4.46
C ASP A 47 -9.92 0.35 -5.14
N THR A 48 -9.78 0.29 -6.45
CA THR A 48 -10.28 -0.81 -7.30
C THR A 48 -9.60 -2.15 -7.06
N HIS A 49 -8.50 -2.18 -6.29
CA HIS A 49 -7.83 -3.39 -5.83
C HIS A 49 -8.25 -3.81 -4.41
N GLY A 50 -9.19 -3.08 -3.79
CA GLY A 50 -9.70 -3.35 -2.45
C GLY A 50 -8.79 -2.87 -1.33
N VAL A 51 -7.78 -2.05 -1.63
CA VAL A 51 -6.97 -1.39 -0.59
C VAL A 51 -7.76 -0.19 -0.09
N ARG A 52 -7.97 -0.16 1.23
CA ARG A 52 -8.66 0.93 1.91
C ARG A 52 -7.69 1.70 2.79
N LEU A 53 -7.69 3.03 2.66
CA LEU A 53 -6.88 3.92 3.49
C LEU A 53 -7.77 4.83 4.31
N ASP A 54 -7.50 4.89 5.61
CA ASP A 54 -8.17 5.79 6.54
C ASP A 54 -7.63 7.22 6.41
N PHE A 55 -8.39 8.21 6.90
CA PHE A 55 -7.90 9.57 6.99
C PHE A 55 -6.74 9.67 7.98
N CYS A 56 -5.52 9.87 7.46
CA CYS A 56 -4.29 9.73 8.24
C CYS A 56 -4.09 10.94 9.17
N LEU A 57 -4.56 10.84 10.41
CA LEU A 57 -4.47 11.90 11.42
C LEU A 57 -3.46 11.60 12.54
N GLU A 58 -2.64 10.56 12.37
CA GLU A 58 -1.74 10.05 13.40
C GLU A 58 -0.44 10.82 13.56
N THR A 59 -0.09 11.13 14.79
CA THR A 59 1.11 11.93 15.14
C THR A 59 2.39 11.10 15.23
N THR A 60 2.43 9.94 14.57
CA THR A 60 3.55 8.98 14.58
C THR A 60 4.69 9.34 13.62
N GLY A 61 4.47 10.35 12.76
CA GLY A 61 5.38 10.75 11.69
C GLY A 61 5.14 10.02 10.36
N PHE A 62 4.20 9.08 10.32
CA PHE A 62 3.78 8.41 9.08
C PHE A 62 2.61 9.11 8.39
N CYS A 63 1.83 9.90 9.12
CA CYS A 63 0.91 10.89 8.54
C CYS A 63 1.61 12.24 8.41
N LEU A 64 1.41 12.90 7.27
CA LEU A 64 1.95 14.23 7.00
C LEU A 64 0.91 15.26 7.43
N LEU A 65 1.20 15.93 8.54
CA LEU A 65 0.31 16.86 9.22
C LEU A 65 1.05 18.18 9.45
N GLU A 66 0.39 19.29 9.18
CA GLU A 66 0.93 20.64 9.38
C GLU A 66 0.38 21.32 10.64
N GLY A 67 -0.56 20.67 11.34
CA GLY A 67 -1.19 21.22 12.52
C GLY A 67 -1.81 20.16 13.44
N PRO A 68 -2.60 20.60 14.45
CA PRO A 68 -3.28 19.70 15.38
C PRO A 68 -4.25 18.75 14.67
N SER A 69 -4.29 17.49 15.08
CA SER A 69 -5.16 16.47 14.48
C SER A 69 -5.93 15.63 15.51
N GLN A 70 -5.75 15.92 16.80
CA GLN A 70 -6.27 15.11 17.91
C GLN A 70 -7.44 15.81 18.58
N VAL A 71 -8.50 15.07 18.87
CA VAL A 71 -9.66 15.59 19.60
C VAL A 71 -9.24 15.94 21.04
N VAL A 72 -9.47 17.18 21.45
CA VAL A 72 -9.16 17.68 22.80
C VAL A 72 -10.41 18.09 23.59
N ASN A 73 -11.53 18.39 22.92
CA ASN A 73 -12.82 18.70 23.53
C ASN A 73 -13.93 17.79 22.96
N PRO A 74 -14.00 16.51 23.37
CA PRO A 74 -15.01 15.58 22.86
C PRO A 74 -16.44 16.11 23.01
N GLY A 75 -17.24 15.99 21.95
CA GLY A 75 -18.64 16.41 21.91
C GLY A 75 -18.89 17.89 21.58
N ALA A 76 -17.85 18.72 21.46
CA ALA A 76 -17.96 20.05 20.86
C ALA A 76 -18.13 19.96 19.32
N PRO A 77 -18.70 20.97 18.65
CA PRO A 77 -18.75 21.00 17.19
C PRO A 77 -17.36 21.25 16.59
N PHE A 78 -17.15 20.84 15.34
CA PHE A 78 -15.94 21.17 14.58
C PHE A 78 -15.82 22.70 14.34
N PRO A 79 -14.63 23.31 14.47
CA PRO A 79 -13.34 22.73 14.90
C PRO A 79 -13.08 22.84 16.42
N ALA A 80 -14.07 23.26 17.23
CA ALA A 80 -13.90 23.44 18.67
C ALA A 80 -13.56 22.12 19.41
N ASN A 81 -14.00 20.97 18.91
CA ASN A 81 -13.57 19.65 19.38
C ASN A 81 -12.07 19.39 19.23
N PHE A 82 -11.40 20.03 18.27
CA PHE A 82 -9.94 20.02 18.11
C PHE A 82 -9.25 21.22 18.77
N GLY A 83 -9.96 21.94 19.65
CA GLY A 83 -9.41 23.10 20.35
C GLY A 83 -9.55 24.41 19.57
N GLY A 84 -10.33 24.40 18.49
CA GLY A 84 -10.56 25.56 17.63
C GLY A 84 -9.56 25.67 16.47
N ASP A 85 -8.67 24.69 16.31
CA ASP A 85 -7.68 24.60 15.25
C ASP A 85 -7.58 23.15 14.75
N PHE A 86 -7.19 22.94 13.50
CA PHE A 86 -7.05 21.61 12.88
C PHE A 86 -6.01 21.68 11.76
N THR A 87 -5.37 20.57 11.44
CA THR A 87 -4.41 20.49 10.33
C THR A 87 -5.07 21.00 9.03
N PRO A 88 -4.54 22.07 8.40
CA PRO A 88 -5.17 22.67 7.22
C PRO A 88 -5.01 21.78 5.97
N GLU A 89 -4.07 20.84 6.02
CA GLU A 89 -3.78 19.84 5.01
C GLU A 89 -3.53 18.50 5.70
N ALA A 90 -4.07 17.42 5.12
CA ALA A 90 -3.81 16.04 5.50
C ALA A 90 -4.08 15.12 4.31
N PHE A 91 -3.65 13.86 4.40
CA PHE A 91 -3.65 12.95 3.26
C PHE A 91 -4.26 11.60 3.63
N TYR A 92 -5.06 11.04 2.71
CA TYR A 92 -5.36 9.60 2.70
C TYR A 92 -4.20 8.83 2.07
N ASN A 93 -3.60 9.43 1.04
CA ASN A 93 -2.41 8.91 0.39
C ASN A 93 -1.54 10.05 -0.15
N LEU A 94 -0.23 9.86 -0.07
CA LEU A 94 0.75 10.66 -0.79
C LEU A 94 1.88 9.75 -1.28
N ALA A 95 2.19 9.80 -2.57
CA ALA A 95 3.37 9.20 -3.15
C ALA A 95 4.15 10.25 -3.97
N GLU A 96 5.41 10.49 -3.58
CA GLU A 96 6.27 11.47 -4.26
C GLU A 96 7.54 10.81 -4.76
N ALA A 97 7.93 11.15 -5.98
CA ALA A 97 9.26 10.85 -6.51
C ALA A 97 9.95 12.13 -6.94
N SER A 98 11.26 12.20 -6.70
CA SER A 98 12.10 13.28 -7.21
C SER A 98 13.42 12.77 -7.76
N MET A 99 13.95 13.50 -8.73
CA MET A 99 15.28 13.26 -9.33
C MET A 99 15.85 14.56 -9.90
N THR A 100 17.15 14.57 -10.18
CA THR A 100 17.83 15.72 -10.76
C THR A 100 17.61 15.79 -12.28
N SER A 101 17.21 16.96 -12.77
CA SER A 101 17.18 17.30 -14.20
C SER A 101 18.44 18.09 -14.61
N ASN A 102 18.50 18.48 -15.88
CA ASN A 102 19.59 19.24 -16.48
C ASN A 102 20.09 20.40 -15.59
N GLY A 103 21.41 20.57 -15.54
CA GLY A 103 22.04 21.69 -14.82
C GLY A 103 21.83 21.69 -13.30
N GLY A 104 21.43 20.56 -12.70
CA GLY A 104 21.12 20.48 -11.27
C GLY A 104 19.69 20.93 -10.92
N GLY A 105 18.80 21.02 -11.92
CA GLY A 105 17.38 21.30 -11.71
C GLY A 105 16.64 20.12 -11.06
N GLN A 106 15.37 20.32 -10.73
CA GLN A 106 14.55 19.30 -10.10
C GLN A 106 13.49 18.76 -11.07
N ALA A 107 13.23 17.46 -10.98
CA ALA A 107 12.03 16.82 -11.51
C ALA A 107 11.26 16.19 -10.35
N ILE A 108 9.97 16.51 -10.21
CA ILE A 108 9.09 15.98 -9.16
C ILE A 108 7.81 15.40 -9.79
N LEU A 109 7.40 14.25 -9.28
CA LEU A 109 6.08 13.67 -9.45
C LEU A 109 5.39 13.62 -8.08
N ILE A 110 4.16 14.12 -7.99
CA ILE A 110 3.30 13.99 -6.80
C ILE A 110 1.99 13.33 -7.21
N LEU A 111 1.64 12.26 -6.50
CA LEU A 111 0.39 11.53 -6.60
C LEU A 111 -0.26 11.54 -5.23
N ALA A 112 -1.43 12.14 -5.08
CA ALA A 112 -2.05 12.28 -3.75
C ALA A 112 -3.56 12.10 -3.77
N LEU A 113 -4.10 11.73 -2.61
CA LEU A 113 -5.48 11.95 -2.24
C LEU A 113 -5.48 12.82 -0.97
N GLU A 114 -5.77 14.09 -1.16
CA GLU A 114 -5.46 15.20 -0.26
C GLU A 114 -6.75 15.82 0.27
N ALA A 115 -6.76 16.11 1.56
CA ALA A 115 -7.83 16.79 2.27
C ALA A 115 -7.37 18.21 2.63
N SER A 116 -8.24 19.19 2.38
CA SER A 116 -8.01 20.58 2.72
C SER A 116 -9.35 21.32 2.87
N PHE A 117 -9.32 22.65 2.87
CA PHE A 117 -10.51 23.50 2.99
C PHE A 117 -10.67 24.40 1.76
N ASP A 118 -11.90 24.58 1.27
CA ASP A 118 -12.25 25.59 0.26
C ASP A 118 -13.50 26.40 0.71
N PRO A 119 -13.35 27.70 1.06
CA PRO A 119 -12.09 28.45 1.11
C PRO A 119 -11.10 27.86 2.14
N GLU A 120 -9.82 28.18 2.02
CA GLU A 120 -8.69 27.72 2.87
C GLU A 120 -8.79 28.26 4.31
N VAL A 121 -9.88 27.94 4.98
CA VAL A 121 -10.25 28.34 6.33
C VAL A 121 -10.81 27.10 7.01
N VAL A 122 -10.18 26.71 8.11
CA VAL A 122 -10.64 25.61 8.97
C VAL A 122 -12.01 25.95 9.54
N ALA A 123 -13.05 25.43 8.92
CA ALA A 123 -14.43 25.60 9.34
C ALA A 123 -15.28 24.43 8.83
N ASP A 124 -16.34 24.11 9.58
CA ASP A 124 -17.30 23.12 9.15
C ASP A 124 -18.01 23.56 7.87
N GLY A 125 -18.18 22.64 6.93
CA GLY A 125 -18.71 22.88 5.60
C GLY A 125 -17.69 23.34 4.56
N ASN A 126 -16.44 23.63 4.94
CA ASN A 126 -15.37 23.99 3.99
C ASN A 126 -14.52 22.78 3.56
N GLN A 127 -14.72 21.61 4.17
CA GLN A 127 -13.91 20.42 3.92
C GLN A 127 -13.98 19.99 2.44
N VAL A 128 -12.83 19.90 1.78
CA VAL A 128 -12.67 19.35 0.43
C VAL A 128 -11.69 18.18 0.45
N VAL A 129 -11.96 17.20 -0.41
CA VAL A 129 -10.97 16.16 -0.75
C VAL A 129 -10.79 16.18 -2.25
N PHE A 130 -9.56 16.02 -2.70
CA PHE A 130 -9.22 15.94 -4.10
C PHE A 130 -8.06 15.00 -4.36
N SER A 131 -8.12 14.31 -5.49
CA SER A 131 -6.98 13.60 -6.04
C SER A 131 -6.06 14.57 -6.76
N ARG A 132 -4.75 14.38 -6.66
CA ARG A 132 -3.74 15.21 -7.33
C ARG A 132 -2.78 14.36 -8.15
N PHE A 133 -2.59 14.77 -9.40
CA PHE A 133 -1.46 14.36 -10.23
C PHE A 133 -0.66 15.61 -10.60
N ARG A 134 0.62 15.64 -10.22
CA ARG A 134 1.49 16.80 -10.51
C ARG A 134 2.82 16.36 -11.05
N VAL A 135 3.25 17.02 -12.12
CA VAL A 135 4.59 16.89 -12.70
C VAL A 135 5.21 18.28 -12.78
N ARG A 136 6.37 18.44 -12.16
CA ARG A 136 7.18 19.66 -12.26
C ARG A 136 8.59 19.31 -12.69
N VAL A 137 9.14 20.04 -13.66
CA VAL A 137 10.48 19.77 -14.18
C VAL A 137 11.18 21.06 -14.56
N ASP A 138 12.37 21.28 -14.01
CA ASP A 138 13.22 22.43 -14.26
C ASP A 138 14.18 22.22 -15.43
N ASN A 139 14.70 23.33 -15.97
CA ASN A 139 15.85 23.42 -16.86
C ASN A 139 15.72 22.59 -18.16
N LEU A 140 14.49 22.47 -18.63
CA LEU A 140 14.16 21.87 -19.91
C LEU A 140 14.52 22.81 -21.07
N ILE A 141 14.37 22.33 -22.29
CA ILE A 141 14.49 23.16 -23.48
C ILE A 141 13.08 23.63 -23.86
N GLU A 142 12.85 24.94 -23.85
CA GLU A 142 11.56 25.53 -24.23
C GLU A 142 11.09 25.03 -25.61
N GLY A 143 9.81 24.67 -25.70
CA GLY A 143 9.17 24.16 -26.91
C GLY A 143 9.45 22.69 -27.24
N GLU A 144 10.40 22.03 -26.58
CA GLU A 144 10.63 20.59 -26.74
C GLU A 144 9.56 19.78 -25.98
N THR A 145 9.24 18.60 -26.52
CA THR A 145 8.31 17.65 -25.90
C THR A 145 9.07 16.63 -25.07
N TYR A 146 8.59 16.40 -23.85
CA TYR A 146 9.11 15.42 -22.90
C TYR A 146 8.03 14.38 -22.60
N VAL A 147 8.39 13.10 -22.73
CA VAL A 147 7.54 11.96 -22.40
C VAL A 147 7.83 11.52 -20.98
N VAL A 148 6.81 11.52 -20.14
CA VAL A 148 6.88 11.20 -18.73
C VAL A 148 6.16 9.87 -18.48
N THR A 149 6.88 8.85 -18.04
CA THR A 149 6.30 7.59 -17.55
C THR A 149 6.18 7.65 -16.04
N THR A 150 5.00 7.33 -15.52
CA THR A 150 4.66 7.31 -14.09
C THR A 150 4.01 5.98 -13.72
N PRO A 151 3.75 5.72 -12.43
CA PRO A 151 2.90 4.62 -12.01
C PRO A 151 1.49 4.64 -12.60
N LEU A 152 0.98 5.81 -12.99
CA LEU A 152 -0.38 5.99 -13.50
C LEU A 152 -0.45 6.14 -15.02
N GLY A 153 0.64 5.85 -15.73
CA GLY A 153 0.69 5.80 -17.19
C GLY A 153 1.74 6.72 -17.79
N VAL A 154 1.55 7.02 -19.08
CA VAL A 154 2.51 7.78 -19.89
C VAL A 154 1.87 9.07 -20.37
N HIS A 155 2.55 10.19 -20.16
CA HIS A 155 2.07 11.54 -20.44
C HIS A 155 3.11 12.31 -21.24
N SER A 156 2.66 13.27 -22.06
CA SER A 156 3.56 14.11 -22.86
C SER A 156 3.34 15.57 -22.52
N PHE A 157 4.42 16.28 -22.21
CA PHE A 157 4.40 17.70 -21.86
C PHE A 157 5.32 18.49 -22.77
N VAL A 158 4.88 19.66 -23.18
CA VAL A 158 5.72 20.64 -23.89
C VAL A 158 6.28 21.61 -22.85
N ALA A 159 7.60 21.76 -22.81
CA ALA A 159 8.24 22.69 -21.90
C ALA A 159 7.88 24.15 -22.26
N GLN A 160 7.34 24.88 -21.30
CA GLN A 160 6.87 26.26 -21.45
C GLN A 160 7.99 27.30 -21.32
N ASN A 161 9.10 26.95 -20.68
CA ASN A 161 10.28 27.79 -20.52
C ASN A 161 11.52 26.93 -20.25
N SER A 162 12.71 27.55 -20.29
CA SER A 162 13.99 26.86 -20.08
C SER A 162 14.56 26.96 -18.65
N GLY A 163 13.81 27.53 -17.72
CA GLY A 163 14.22 27.74 -16.33
C GLY A 163 13.48 26.81 -15.36
N ILE A 164 13.18 27.33 -14.18
CA ILE A 164 12.42 26.62 -13.15
C ILE A 164 11.00 26.35 -13.66
N ARG A 165 10.54 25.11 -13.45
CA ARG A 165 9.23 24.62 -13.87
C ARG A 165 8.98 24.85 -15.37
N GLY A 166 9.91 24.41 -16.20
CA GLY A 166 9.70 24.24 -17.63
C GLY A 166 8.46 23.39 -17.92
N VAL A 167 8.19 22.37 -17.11
CA VAL A 167 6.86 21.76 -16.96
C VAL A 167 6.32 22.12 -15.57
N ASP A 168 5.09 22.65 -15.50
CA ASP A 168 4.31 22.90 -14.27
C ASP A 168 2.88 22.41 -14.48
N PHE A 169 2.67 21.10 -14.43
CA PHE A 169 1.36 20.49 -14.64
C PHE A 169 0.77 20.02 -13.32
N THR A 170 -0.51 20.31 -13.10
CA THR A 170 -1.32 19.77 -12.00
C THR A 170 -2.71 19.48 -12.54
N ASP A 171 -3.17 18.24 -12.35
CA ASP A 171 -4.56 17.84 -12.45
C ASP A 171 -5.07 17.54 -11.03
N ASP A 172 -6.02 18.35 -10.57
CA ASP A 172 -6.72 18.13 -9.31
C ASP A 172 -8.19 17.78 -9.65
N ALA A 173 -8.72 16.68 -9.10
CA ALA A 173 -10.13 16.30 -9.25
C ALA A 173 -10.78 16.02 -7.92
N GLY A 174 -12.05 16.41 -7.80
CA GLY A 174 -12.60 16.82 -6.52
C GLY A 174 -12.08 18.22 -6.19
N ARG A 175 -12.94 19.05 -5.61
CA ARG A 175 -12.61 20.35 -4.97
C ARG A 175 -13.87 21.07 -4.50
N LEU A 176 -14.97 20.34 -4.39
CA LEU A 176 -16.25 20.92 -4.01
C LEU A 176 -16.51 20.56 -2.57
N ALA A 177 -16.68 21.57 -1.73
CA ALA A 177 -16.82 21.37 -0.30
C ALA A 177 -18.01 20.45 0.02
N GLY A 178 -17.76 19.45 0.87
CA GLY A 178 -18.74 18.42 1.24
C GLY A 178 -19.08 17.40 0.14
N VAL A 179 -18.45 17.45 -1.04
CA VAL A 179 -18.68 16.49 -2.14
C VAL A 179 -17.42 15.65 -2.34
N PHE A 180 -17.37 14.52 -1.64
CA PHE A 180 -16.17 13.70 -1.48
C PHE A 180 -15.97 12.63 -2.56
N ASP A 181 -17.03 12.19 -3.22
CA ASP A 181 -16.94 11.28 -4.37
C ASP A 181 -16.34 11.94 -5.62
N GLY A 182 -16.30 13.28 -5.67
CA GLY A 182 -15.64 14.03 -6.74
C GLY A 182 -14.15 13.69 -6.89
N ALA A 183 -13.48 13.28 -5.80
CA ALA A 183 -12.08 12.86 -5.82
C ALA A 183 -11.84 11.54 -6.56
N LEU A 184 -12.90 10.78 -6.88
CA LEU A 184 -12.83 9.54 -7.66
C LEU A 184 -12.81 9.79 -9.18
N GLY A 185 -13.02 11.04 -9.63
CA GLY A 185 -13.41 11.35 -11.01
C GLY A 185 -12.27 11.59 -12.00
N SER A 186 -11.00 11.65 -11.58
CA SER A 186 -9.87 11.87 -12.51
C SER A 186 -9.36 10.54 -13.11
N GLU A 187 -8.82 10.62 -14.32
CA GLU A 187 -8.14 9.49 -14.97
C GLU A 187 -6.74 9.22 -14.38
N PHE A 188 -6.25 10.12 -13.51
CA PHE A 188 -4.96 10.06 -12.85
C PHE A 188 -5.08 9.67 -11.36
N VAL A 189 -6.12 8.93 -10.99
CA VAL A 189 -6.37 8.54 -9.60
C VAL A 189 -6.15 7.06 -9.41
N GLY A 190 -5.42 6.69 -8.36
CA GLY A 190 -5.25 5.31 -7.91
C GLY A 190 -4.70 4.33 -8.95
N PRO A 191 -4.57 3.04 -8.58
CA PRO A 191 -4.72 2.49 -7.23
C PRO A 191 -3.68 3.06 -6.26
N PHE A 192 -3.85 2.79 -4.97
CA PHE A 192 -2.88 3.23 -3.97
C PHE A 192 -1.52 2.56 -4.21
N LEU A 193 -0.47 3.38 -4.22
CA LEU A 193 0.89 2.90 -4.28
C LEU A 193 1.37 2.58 -2.87
N MET A 194 2.16 1.51 -2.75
CA MET A 194 2.74 1.07 -1.50
C MET A 194 4.19 0.66 -1.73
N TRP A 195 4.99 0.65 -0.66
CA TRP A 195 6.34 0.09 -0.71
C TRP A 195 6.32 -1.36 -1.19
N ASP A 196 7.29 -1.75 -2.02
CA ASP A 196 7.51 -3.16 -2.40
C ASP A 196 8.24 -3.94 -1.29
N SER A 197 7.73 -3.83 -0.07
CA SER A 197 8.26 -4.49 1.11
C SER A 197 7.44 -5.73 1.45
N ASP A 198 8.13 -6.84 1.75
CA ASP A 198 7.49 -8.03 2.33
C ASP A 198 7.22 -7.88 3.84
N LEU A 199 7.70 -6.80 4.47
CA LEU A 199 7.49 -6.47 5.88
C LEU A 199 6.39 -5.39 6.03
N PRO A 200 5.44 -5.54 6.97
CA PRO A 200 4.46 -4.51 7.26
C PRO A 200 5.15 -3.27 7.85
N ILE A 201 4.65 -2.09 7.48
CA ILE A 201 5.13 -0.82 8.04
C ILE A 201 4.16 -0.44 9.15
N THR A 202 4.57 -0.67 10.40
CA THR A 202 3.72 -0.45 11.58
C THR A 202 4.23 0.67 12.46
N ASP A 203 3.30 1.42 13.06
CA ASP A 203 3.64 2.33 14.16
C ASP A 203 3.70 1.61 15.52
N VAL A 204 4.00 2.39 16.57
CA VAL A 204 4.08 1.92 17.97
C VAL A 204 2.76 1.39 18.53
N ASN A 205 1.63 1.73 17.88
CA ASN A 205 0.29 1.30 18.27
C ASN A 205 -0.19 0.12 17.42
N GLY A 206 0.65 -0.43 16.54
CA GLY A 206 0.35 -1.57 15.69
C GLY A 206 -0.51 -1.24 14.46
N ARG A 207 -0.68 0.05 14.12
CA ARG A 207 -1.36 0.43 12.87
C ARG A 207 -0.44 0.26 11.69
N GLU A 208 -0.98 -0.20 10.58
CA GLU A 208 -0.24 -0.47 9.35
C GLU A 208 -0.35 0.70 8.36
N TYR A 209 0.70 0.88 7.57
CA TYR A 209 0.82 1.96 6.60
C TYR A 209 1.31 1.40 5.26
N VAL A 210 0.96 2.09 4.16
CA VAL A 210 1.45 1.73 2.82
C VAL A 210 2.93 2.07 2.60
N GLY A 211 3.54 2.84 3.50
CA GLY A 211 4.94 3.21 3.45
C GLY A 211 5.34 4.14 4.60
N ASN A 212 6.59 4.61 4.56
CA ASN A 212 7.10 5.62 5.48
C ASN A 212 7.56 6.85 4.68
N PRO A 213 6.94 8.03 4.85
CA PRO A 213 7.26 9.21 4.04
C PRO A 213 8.67 9.79 4.32
N LEU A 214 9.35 9.34 5.38
CA LEU A 214 10.70 9.81 5.74
C LEU A 214 11.82 9.06 5.01
N ILE A 215 11.50 7.99 4.28
CA ILE A 215 12.47 7.13 3.61
C ILE A 215 12.03 6.93 2.16
N SER A 216 12.91 7.20 1.21
CA SER A 216 12.66 6.83 -0.18
C SER A 216 12.83 5.32 -0.37
N HIS A 217 11.83 4.68 -0.97
CA HIS A 217 11.80 3.23 -1.19
C HIS A 217 11.21 2.91 -2.57
N THR A 218 11.50 1.72 -3.08
CA THR A 218 10.82 1.18 -4.25
C THR A 218 9.34 0.89 -3.95
N ILE A 219 8.50 0.88 -4.99
CA ILE A 219 7.04 0.77 -4.85
C ILE A 219 6.46 -0.35 -5.70
N THR A 220 5.23 -0.73 -5.35
CA THR A 220 4.33 -1.56 -6.13
C THR A 220 2.94 -0.92 -6.21
N GLY A 221 2.05 -1.52 -7.00
CA GLY A 221 0.66 -1.07 -7.16
C GLY A 221 0.36 -0.45 -8.53
N SER A 222 1.37 -0.10 -9.35
CA SER A 222 1.09 0.43 -10.69
C SER A 222 0.27 -0.56 -11.53
N PRO A 223 -0.88 -0.15 -12.08
CA PRO A 223 -1.71 -1.00 -12.92
C PRO A 223 -1.10 -1.21 -14.31
N TYR A 224 -0.12 -0.39 -14.68
CA TYR A 224 0.62 -0.46 -15.94
C TYR A 224 1.96 -1.20 -15.79
N GLY A 225 2.28 -1.69 -14.59
CA GLY A 225 3.57 -2.31 -14.29
C GLY A 225 4.74 -1.31 -14.30
N THR A 226 4.46 -0.01 -14.20
CA THR A 226 5.44 1.08 -14.27
C THR A 226 5.68 1.70 -12.90
N ASN A 227 6.31 0.96 -11.99
CA ASN A 227 6.68 1.43 -10.64
C ASN A 227 7.89 2.39 -10.65
N ILE A 228 7.87 3.39 -11.53
CA ILE A 228 8.98 4.29 -11.84
C ILE A 228 8.46 5.68 -12.19
N PHE A 229 9.32 6.68 -12.00
CA PHE A 229 9.19 8.01 -12.57
C PHE A 229 10.33 8.22 -13.57
N ARG A 230 10.01 8.28 -14.86
CA ARG A 230 10.96 8.45 -15.96
C ARG A 230 10.57 9.61 -16.84
N ILE A 231 11.55 10.40 -17.27
CA ILE A 231 11.36 11.45 -18.25
C ILE A 231 12.32 11.23 -19.41
N GLN A 232 11.78 11.22 -20.62
CA GLN A 232 12.51 11.12 -21.87
C GLN A 232 12.31 12.39 -22.68
N GLY A 233 13.40 12.96 -23.16
CA GLY A 233 13.38 14.15 -23.99
C GLY A 233 14.77 14.77 -24.08
N ARG A 234 14.94 15.67 -25.03
CA ARG A 234 16.27 16.19 -25.38
C ARG A 234 16.94 16.86 -24.17
N SER A 235 18.15 16.41 -23.87
CA SER A 235 19.02 16.91 -22.80
C SER A 235 18.37 16.99 -21.42
N VAL A 236 17.35 16.17 -21.13
CA VAL A 236 16.60 16.22 -19.85
C VAL A 236 17.50 16.00 -18.63
N GLY A 237 18.57 15.20 -18.76
CA GLY A 237 19.56 14.96 -17.71
C GLY A 237 20.88 15.72 -17.89
N GLY A 238 20.97 16.61 -18.87
CA GLY A 238 22.23 17.24 -19.28
C GLY A 238 22.53 17.11 -20.78
N PRO A 239 23.53 17.82 -21.31
CA PRO A 239 23.92 17.72 -22.72
C PRO A 239 24.15 16.27 -23.16
N GLY A 240 23.32 15.78 -24.08
CA GLY A 240 23.40 14.40 -24.62
C GLY A 240 22.73 13.32 -23.77
N ILE A 241 22.21 13.66 -22.57
CA ILE A 241 21.49 12.74 -21.68
C ILE A 241 19.99 12.95 -21.90
N ASN A 242 19.37 12.06 -22.69
CA ASN A 242 17.98 12.20 -23.13
C ASN A 242 16.96 11.39 -22.29
N MET A 243 17.39 10.83 -21.16
CA MET A 243 16.54 10.11 -20.22
C MET A 243 17.07 10.30 -18.79
N ILE A 244 16.15 10.52 -17.85
CA ILE A 244 16.38 10.38 -16.41
C ILE A 244 15.26 9.50 -15.82
N GLU A 245 15.57 8.71 -14.80
CA GLU A 245 14.62 7.78 -14.18
C GLU A 245 14.96 7.58 -12.71
N THR A 246 13.93 7.42 -11.88
CA THR A 246 14.01 6.92 -10.51
C THR A 246 12.90 5.92 -10.27
N ASN A 247 13.16 4.92 -9.42
CA ASN A 247 12.16 4.00 -8.89
C ASN A 247 11.91 4.23 -7.39
N LEU A 248 12.48 5.28 -6.82
CA LEU A 248 12.38 5.61 -5.41
C LEU A 248 11.30 6.65 -5.16
N PHE A 249 10.41 6.35 -4.22
CA PHE A 249 9.31 7.19 -3.79
C PHE A 249 9.27 7.29 -2.27
N THR A 250 8.85 8.44 -1.75
CA THR A 250 8.29 8.52 -0.39
C THR A 250 6.80 8.21 -0.47
N VAL A 251 6.27 7.45 0.48
CA VAL A 251 4.87 7.02 0.47
C VAL A 251 4.26 7.17 1.87
N SER A 252 3.09 7.78 1.95
CA SER A 252 2.27 7.92 3.17
C SER A 252 0.84 7.45 2.88
N GLY A 253 0.23 6.85 3.90
CA GLY A 253 -1.17 6.42 3.90
C GLY A 253 -1.40 5.37 4.98
N LEU A 254 -2.44 5.56 5.79
CA LEU A 254 -2.82 4.67 6.88
C LEU A 254 -3.72 3.57 6.32
N LEU A 255 -3.30 2.31 6.41
CA LEU A 255 -4.16 1.19 6.01
C LEU A 255 -5.35 1.11 6.97
N SER A 256 -6.54 1.01 6.40
CA SER A 256 -7.76 0.86 7.17
C SER A 256 -7.71 -0.44 7.96
N GLY A 257 -7.77 -0.33 9.29
CA GLY A 257 -8.13 -1.46 10.12
C GLY A 257 -9.63 -1.69 9.92
N ASP A 258 -10.04 -2.90 9.51
CA ASP A 258 -11.42 -3.22 9.15
C ASP A 258 -12.45 -2.53 10.08
N PRO A 259 -13.27 -1.58 9.59
CA PRO A 259 -14.13 -0.74 10.45
C PRO A 259 -15.38 -1.47 10.97
N THR A 260 -15.46 -2.80 10.84
CA THR A 260 -16.51 -3.61 11.46
C THR A 260 -15.92 -4.62 12.45
N GLU A 261 -15.48 -4.14 13.61
CA GLU A 261 -15.79 -4.67 14.96
C GLU A 261 -14.72 -4.21 15.98
N PRO A 262 -15.08 -3.45 17.05
CA PRO A 262 -14.17 -3.32 18.19
C PRO A 262 -13.93 -4.73 18.75
N PRO A 263 -12.70 -5.15 19.09
CA PRO A 263 -12.44 -6.53 19.49
C PRO A 263 -13.40 -6.89 20.63
N PRO A 264 -14.24 -7.94 20.48
CA PRO A 264 -15.10 -8.37 21.56
C PRO A 264 -14.20 -8.72 22.76
N PRO A 265 -14.64 -8.45 24.02
CA PRO A 265 -13.89 -8.92 25.18
C PRO A 265 -13.61 -10.41 24.98
N PRO A 266 -12.37 -10.88 25.20
CA PRO A 266 -11.99 -12.24 24.86
C PRO A 266 -12.98 -13.20 25.52
N PRO A 267 -13.62 -14.11 24.77
CA PRO A 267 -14.44 -15.14 25.39
C PRO A 267 -13.55 -15.94 26.36
N PRO A 268 -14.07 -16.42 27.49
CA PRO A 268 -13.30 -17.30 28.35
C PRO A 268 -12.74 -18.43 27.48
N PRO A 269 -11.43 -18.74 27.60
CA PRO A 269 -10.77 -19.65 26.68
C PRO A 269 -11.59 -20.94 26.57
N PRO A 270 -11.90 -21.40 25.34
CA PRO A 270 -12.50 -22.70 25.16
C PRO A 270 -11.62 -23.73 25.88
N PRO A 271 -12.20 -24.78 26.49
CA PRO A 271 -11.42 -25.95 26.85
C PRO A 271 -10.60 -26.37 25.61
N PRO A 272 -9.29 -26.63 25.71
CA PRO A 272 -8.48 -27.02 24.57
C PRO A 272 -9.17 -28.16 23.81
N ALA A 273 -9.38 -27.99 22.50
CA ALA A 273 -9.82 -29.09 21.66
C ALA A 273 -8.79 -30.23 21.74
N PRO A 274 -9.21 -31.52 21.63
CA PRO A 274 -8.26 -32.61 21.51
C PRO A 274 -7.42 -32.40 20.25
N GLY A 275 -6.12 -32.17 20.42
CA GLY A 275 -5.21 -31.86 19.31
C GLY A 275 -3.81 -31.51 19.81
N ILE A 276 -2.88 -31.37 18.89
CA ILE A 276 -1.50 -30.97 19.19
C ILE A 276 -1.52 -29.50 19.66
N ASN A 277 -0.97 -29.23 20.83
CA ASN A 277 -0.91 -27.90 21.43
C ASN A 277 0.51 -27.36 21.42
N LEU A 278 0.71 -26.19 20.82
CA LEU A 278 1.97 -25.49 20.75
C LEU A 278 1.95 -24.28 21.69
N GLY A 279 2.96 -24.20 22.54
CA GLY A 279 3.26 -23.03 23.37
C GLY A 279 4.67 -22.50 23.14
N ILE A 280 4.90 -21.25 23.54
CA ILE A 280 6.21 -20.59 23.53
C ILE A 280 6.55 -20.05 24.93
N SER A 281 7.82 -20.10 25.32
CA SER A 281 8.32 -19.48 26.56
C SER A 281 9.79 -19.07 26.42
N PRO A 282 10.22 -17.88 26.90
CA PRO A 282 9.39 -16.83 27.52
C PRO A 282 8.54 -16.04 26.53
N GLY A 283 8.80 -16.14 25.22
CA GLY A 283 8.11 -15.38 24.19
C GLY A 283 8.59 -13.93 24.08
N VAL A 284 9.88 -13.66 24.33
CA VAL A 284 10.43 -12.30 24.45
C VAL A 284 11.61 -12.10 23.49
N ALA A 285 11.64 -10.98 22.79
CA ALA A 285 12.76 -10.54 21.97
C ALA A 285 14.04 -10.29 22.80
N GLY A 286 15.20 -10.47 22.17
CA GLY A 286 16.51 -10.32 22.78
C GLY A 286 16.96 -11.50 23.65
N GLN A 287 16.20 -12.59 23.69
CA GLN A 287 16.51 -13.79 24.48
C GLN A 287 16.21 -15.09 23.73
N THR A 288 16.64 -16.21 24.32
CA THR A 288 16.32 -17.55 23.81
C THR A 288 14.91 -17.93 24.22
N ASN A 289 14.12 -18.34 23.23
CA ASN A 289 12.76 -18.84 23.37
C ASN A 289 12.70 -20.32 23.07
N THR A 290 11.74 -21.01 23.66
CA THR A 290 11.49 -22.45 23.45
C THR A 290 10.05 -22.65 23.05
N LEU A 291 9.85 -23.28 21.88
CA LEU A 291 8.57 -23.85 21.50
C LEU A 291 8.43 -25.23 22.13
N THR A 292 7.23 -25.53 22.62
CA THR A 292 6.88 -26.87 23.10
C THR A 292 5.56 -27.29 22.48
N SER A 293 5.61 -28.37 21.71
CA SER A 293 4.48 -29.06 21.13
C SER A 293 4.10 -30.23 22.03
N ALA A 294 2.83 -30.37 22.39
CA ALA A 294 2.31 -31.43 23.25
C ALA A 294 1.12 -32.13 22.58
N GLY A 295 1.03 -33.45 22.75
CA GLY A 295 0.00 -34.28 22.11
C GLY A 295 0.41 -34.85 20.74
N GLY A 296 1.69 -34.78 20.38
CA GLY A 296 2.22 -35.40 19.17
C GLY A 296 2.45 -36.92 19.33
N THR A 297 2.66 -37.63 18.22
CA THR A 297 2.94 -39.07 18.23
C THR A 297 4.29 -39.35 18.90
N ASP A 298 4.36 -40.26 19.88
CA ASP A 298 5.61 -40.59 20.57
C ASP A 298 6.62 -41.24 19.60
N GLY A 299 7.89 -40.79 19.65
CA GLY A 299 8.95 -41.22 18.74
C GLY A 299 8.88 -40.66 17.33
N SER A 300 7.86 -39.86 17.00
CA SER A 300 7.70 -39.19 15.71
C SER A 300 8.54 -37.90 15.61
N LEU A 301 8.82 -37.45 14.39
CA LEU A 301 9.37 -36.12 14.14
C LEU A 301 8.27 -35.06 14.22
N THR A 302 8.58 -33.96 14.89
CA THR A 302 7.78 -32.75 14.93
C THR A 302 8.55 -31.62 14.25
N ALA A 303 7.95 -31.00 13.25
CA ALA A 303 8.48 -29.81 12.58
C ALA A 303 7.89 -28.55 13.22
N PHE A 304 8.74 -27.58 13.53
CA PHE A 304 8.33 -26.25 13.99
C PHE A 304 8.48 -25.27 12.84
N LEU A 305 7.39 -24.58 12.52
CA LEU A 305 7.28 -23.67 11.40
C LEU A 305 6.99 -22.26 11.92
N PHE A 306 7.51 -21.27 11.20
CA PHE A 306 7.18 -19.88 11.41
C PHE A 306 6.90 -19.17 10.08
N GLY A 307 6.09 -18.13 10.11
CA GLY A 307 5.77 -17.29 8.95
C GLY A 307 5.24 -15.93 9.39
N PHE A 308 5.16 -14.99 8.47
CA PHE A 308 4.71 -13.63 8.76
C PHE A 308 3.37 -13.31 8.08
N ARG A 309 2.90 -14.15 7.14
CA ARG A 309 1.62 -13.97 6.46
C ARG A 309 0.58 -14.98 6.95
N ASN A 310 -0.50 -14.46 7.53
CA ASN A 310 -1.67 -15.27 7.85
C ASN A 310 -2.28 -15.87 6.57
N GLY A 311 -2.88 -17.04 6.71
CA GLY A 311 -3.66 -17.67 5.65
C GLY A 311 -3.66 -19.18 5.77
N THR A 312 -3.91 -19.88 4.69
CA THR A 312 -3.96 -21.35 4.70
C THR A 312 -3.22 -21.90 3.51
N ARG A 313 -2.25 -22.78 3.77
CA ARG A 313 -1.46 -23.43 2.74
C ARG A 313 -1.36 -24.92 3.01
N MET A 314 -1.65 -25.72 2.00
CA MET A 314 -1.45 -27.17 2.07
C MET A 314 -0.01 -27.50 1.67
N ILE A 315 0.71 -28.20 2.53
CA ILE A 315 2.05 -28.73 2.24
C ILE A 315 1.94 -30.23 2.03
N GLY A 316 2.26 -30.69 0.83
CA GLY A 316 2.40 -32.12 0.51
C GLY A 316 3.81 -32.60 0.77
N SER A 317 3.96 -33.82 1.30
CA SER A 317 5.25 -34.52 1.37
C SER A 317 5.05 -36.04 1.22
N ASN A 318 6.11 -36.76 0.90
CA ASN A 318 6.07 -38.23 0.89
C ASN A 318 5.79 -38.84 2.29
N LEU A 319 5.95 -38.05 3.35
CA LEU A 319 5.70 -38.46 4.73
C LEU A 319 4.23 -38.23 5.14
N CYS A 320 3.55 -37.27 4.50
CA CYS A 320 2.13 -37.01 4.70
C CYS A 320 1.41 -36.92 3.33
N PRO A 321 0.99 -38.07 2.78
CA PRO A 321 0.51 -38.18 1.40
C PRO A 321 -0.79 -37.42 1.12
N THR A 322 -1.61 -37.21 2.14
CA THR A 322 -2.87 -36.46 2.07
C THR A 322 -2.67 -34.94 2.16
N GLY A 323 -1.42 -34.48 2.36
CA GLY A 323 -1.11 -33.09 2.64
C GLY A 323 -1.42 -32.70 4.08
N ILE A 324 -0.75 -31.65 4.54
CA ILE A 324 -0.92 -31.06 5.87
C ILE A 324 -1.34 -29.61 5.66
N THR A 325 -2.43 -29.20 6.27
CA THR A 325 -2.89 -27.81 6.22
C THR A 325 -2.14 -26.99 7.26
N ILE A 326 -1.48 -25.92 6.83
CA ILE A 326 -0.76 -24.98 7.69
C ILE A 326 -1.50 -23.64 7.69
N GLY A 327 -1.60 -23.03 8.86
CA GLY A 327 -2.26 -21.72 9.08
C GLY A 327 -1.44 -20.49 8.67
N MET A 328 -0.49 -20.62 7.73
CA MET A 328 0.31 -19.51 7.22
C MET A 328 0.64 -19.69 5.73
N GLN A 329 0.78 -18.58 5.00
CA GLN A 329 1.07 -18.59 3.55
C GLN A 329 2.55 -18.79 3.23
N ASP A 330 3.43 -18.35 4.13
CA ASP A 330 4.89 -18.29 3.96
C ASP A 330 5.64 -19.16 4.99
N PRO A 331 5.29 -20.44 5.20
CA PRO A 331 5.90 -21.26 6.22
C PRO A 331 7.39 -21.50 5.96
N ARG A 332 8.20 -21.21 6.97
CA ARG A 332 9.65 -21.47 7.02
C ARG A 332 9.94 -22.43 8.16
N LEU A 333 10.87 -23.35 7.95
CA LEU A 333 11.27 -24.30 8.98
C LEU A 333 12.14 -23.60 10.04
N LEU A 334 11.68 -23.62 11.28
CA LEU A 334 12.45 -23.16 12.44
C LEU A 334 13.37 -24.27 12.96
N GLY A 335 12.85 -25.49 13.03
CA GLY A 335 13.58 -26.64 13.57
C GLY A 335 12.77 -27.92 13.54
N LEU A 336 13.45 -29.01 13.86
CA LEU A 336 12.89 -30.35 13.98
C LEU A 336 13.26 -30.92 15.35
N ALA A 337 12.34 -31.61 15.99
CA ALA A 337 12.62 -32.37 17.20
C ALA A 337 11.84 -33.69 17.18
N THR A 338 12.35 -34.69 17.89
CA THR A 338 11.64 -35.96 18.08
C THR A 338 10.74 -35.83 19.30
N SER A 339 9.47 -36.22 19.16
CA SER A 339 8.51 -36.27 20.25
C SER A 339 8.88 -37.39 21.22
N SER A 340 8.91 -37.09 22.51
CA SER A 340 9.17 -38.00 23.62
C SER A 340 8.09 -37.84 24.68
N GLY A 341 7.37 -38.92 24.99
CA GLY A 341 6.19 -38.87 25.86
C GLY A 341 5.07 -37.98 25.29
N GLY A 342 5.01 -37.87 23.96
CA GLY A 342 4.06 -37.02 23.25
C GLY A 342 4.38 -35.52 23.26
N SER A 343 5.60 -35.14 23.68
CA SER A 343 6.07 -33.74 23.67
C SER A 343 7.35 -33.57 22.86
N ALA A 344 7.44 -32.49 22.09
CA ALA A 344 8.64 -32.09 21.37
C ALA A 344 8.95 -30.61 21.62
N SER A 345 10.22 -30.22 21.65
CA SER A 345 10.60 -28.81 21.88
C SER A 345 11.75 -28.37 20.98
N ALA A 346 11.74 -27.09 20.60
CA ALA A 346 12.80 -26.45 19.84
C ALA A 346 13.12 -25.06 20.43
N SER A 347 14.41 -24.80 20.67
CA SER A 347 14.88 -23.50 21.17
C SER A 347 15.50 -22.66 20.06
N PHE A 348 15.25 -21.35 20.10
CA PHE A 348 15.70 -20.40 19.09
C PHE A 348 15.88 -19.02 19.72
N PHE A 349 16.81 -18.22 19.18
CA PHE A 349 17.05 -16.86 19.65
C PHE A 349 16.28 -15.86 18.81
N VAL A 350 15.60 -14.92 19.45
CA VAL A 350 14.93 -13.81 18.77
C VAL A 350 15.76 -12.54 18.98
N PRO A 351 16.28 -11.90 17.91
CA PRO A 351 16.98 -10.62 18.03
C PRO A 351 16.13 -9.53 18.68
N GLY A 352 16.74 -8.69 19.51
CA GLY A 352 16.02 -7.60 20.20
C GLY A 352 15.38 -6.57 19.25
N GLY A 353 15.91 -6.42 18.04
CA GLY A 353 15.33 -5.55 16.99
C GLY A 353 14.02 -6.08 16.40
N LEU A 354 13.55 -7.26 16.82
CA LEU A 354 12.25 -7.82 16.44
C LEU A 354 11.20 -7.67 17.54
N MET A 355 11.46 -6.85 18.56
CA MET A 355 10.44 -6.49 19.55
C MET A 355 9.25 -5.83 18.84
N GLY A 356 8.04 -6.29 19.13
CA GLY A 356 6.81 -5.86 18.48
C GLY A 356 6.49 -6.59 17.17
N ALA A 357 7.37 -7.48 16.68
CA ALA A 357 7.11 -8.22 15.45
C ALA A 357 6.08 -9.35 15.69
N ASN A 358 5.03 -9.37 14.88
CA ASN A 358 4.06 -10.45 14.85
C ASN A 358 4.59 -11.63 14.04
N VAL A 359 4.51 -12.83 14.60
CA VAL A 359 4.86 -14.07 13.93
C VAL A 359 3.75 -15.10 14.09
N ASN A 360 3.51 -15.87 13.04
CA ASN A 360 2.66 -17.04 13.07
C ASN A 360 3.54 -18.26 13.27
N ILE A 361 3.28 -19.06 14.29
CA ILE A 361 4.07 -20.24 14.62
C ILE A 361 3.15 -21.45 14.67
N GLN A 362 3.56 -22.56 14.06
CA GLN A 362 2.81 -23.80 14.11
C GLN A 362 3.76 -24.99 14.18
N SER A 363 3.34 -26.06 14.83
CA SER A 363 4.05 -27.33 14.81
C SER A 363 3.28 -28.35 14.00
N VAL A 364 3.99 -29.29 13.42
CA VAL A 364 3.43 -30.37 12.61
C VAL A 364 4.00 -31.68 13.13
N ASP A 365 3.15 -32.58 13.60
CA ASP A 365 3.56 -33.95 13.89
C ASP A 365 3.50 -34.78 12.62
N ILE A 366 4.64 -35.33 12.22
CA ILE A 366 4.75 -36.11 10.99
C ILE A 366 4.12 -37.51 11.15
N GLY A 367 4.00 -38.00 12.38
CA GLY A 367 3.44 -39.31 12.70
C GLY A 367 1.92 -39.35 12.55
N SER A 368 1.22 -38.30 12.98
CA SER A 368 -0.22 -38.15 12.79
C SER A 368 -0.59 -37.34 11.55
N CYS A 369 0.36 -36.63 10.94
CA CYS A 369 0.12 -35.66 9.87
C CYS A 369 -0.84 -34.53 10.26
N GLU A 370 -0.84 -34.16 11.54
CA GLU A 370 -1.65 -33.08 12.08
C GLU A 370 -0.80 -31.85 12.43
N SER A 371 -1.38 -30.67 12.21
CA SER A 371 -0.84 -29.41 12.67
C SER A 371 -1.37 -29.07 14.06
N SER A 372 -0.57 -28.38 14.87
CA SER A 372 -1.02 -27.81 16.14
C SER A 372 -1.98 -26.64 15.94
N ASN A 373 -2.47 -26.06 17.05
CA ASN A 373 -2.97 -24.68 17.02
C ASN A 373 -1.95 -23.75 16.35
N LEU A 374 -2.46 -22.76 15.62
CA LEU A 374 -1.68 -21.63 15.13
C LEU A 374 -1.44 -20.68 16.31
N LEU A 375 -0.18 -20.39 16.59
CA LEU A 375 0.25 -19.46 17.62
C LEU A 375 0.63 -18.13 16.95
N ASN A 376 -0.23 -17.12 17.09
CA ASN A 376 0.06 -15.75 16.66
C ASN A 376 0.70 -15.04 17.85
N HIS A 377 2.00 -14.74 17.76
CA HIS A 377 2.79 -14.22 18.87
C HIS A 377 3.51 -12.92 18.49
N THR A 378 3.49 -11.94 19.39
CA THR A 378 4.26 -10.69 19.28
C THR A 378 5.46 -10.77 20.22
N PHE A 379 6.68 -10.63 19.69
CA PHE A 379 7.92 -10.79 20.46
C PHE A 379 8.38 -9.57 21.24
#